data_AF-A0A551YQ98-F1
#
_entry.id   AF-A0A551YQ98-F1
#
_cell.length_a   1.000
_cell.length_b   1.000
_cell.length_c   1.000
_cell.angle_alpha   90.00
_cell.angle_beta   90.00
_cell.angle_gamma   90.00
#
_symmetry.space_group_name_H-M   'P 1'
#
loop_
_entity.id
_entity.type
_entity.pdbx_description
1 polymer ?
#
loop_
_entity_poly.entity_id
_entity_poly.type
_entity_poly.pdbx_seq_one_letter_code
_entity_poly.pdbx_strand_id
1 'polypeptide(L)'
;NFSPDGKTLVSGSDDKTIKLWNVETGQEIRTLKGHDSSVWSVNFSPDGKTLVSGSWDKTIKLWNVETGQEIRTLKGHDSSVLSVNFSPDGKTLVSGSDDKTIKLWNVETGQEIRTLKGHDNSVNSVNFSPDGKTLVSGSWDYTIKLWNVETGQEIRTLKGHDFYVNSVNFSPDGKTLVSGSADKTIKLWNLGTDWGLSDLMGRSCAWVRVYLQNNINVREEDRHLCDGIGTKN
;
A
#
# COMPACT_ATOMS: atom_id res chain seq x y z
N ASN A 1 2.79 4.76 15.32
CA ASN A 1 1.44 4.79 14.74
C ASN A 1 0.43 4.84 15.88
N PHE A 2 -0.64 5.64 15.79
CA PHE A 2 -1.66 5.72 16.86
C PHE A 2 -2.77 4.68 16.60
N SER A 3 -3.37 4.14 17.65
CA SER A 3 -4.59 3.34 17.56
C SER A 3 -5.74 4.18 16.98
N PRO A 4 -6.75 3.56 16.37
CA PRO A 4 -7.89 4.29 15.78
C PRO A 4 -8.63 5.21 16.77
N ASP A 5 -8.64 4.85 18.06
CA ASP A 5 -9.23 5.66 19.14
C ASP A 5 -8.27 6.71 19.73
N GLY A 6 -7.03 6.76 19.26
CA GLY A 6 -5.99 7.70 19.69
C GLY A 6 -5.41 7.46 21.08
N LYS A 7 -5.83 6.41 21.80
CA LYS A 7 -5.45 6.18 23.20
C LYS A 7 -4.13 5.43 23.36
N THR A 8 -3.73 4.67 22.34
CA THR A 8 -2.52 3.86 22.34
C THR A 8 -1.60 4.28 21.20
N LEU A 9 -0.31 4.41 21.50
CA LEU A 9 0.74 4.58 20.50
C LEU A 9 1.50 3.26 20.35
N VAL A 10 1.83 2.87 19.13
CA VAL A 10 2.76 1.78 18.83
C VAL A 10 4.05 2.30 18.19
N SER A 11 5.18 1.75 18.61
CA SER A 11 6.51 2.02 18.05
C SER A 11 7.26 0.71 17.74
N GLY A 12 7.93 0.64 16.59
CA GLY A 12 8.95 -0.36 16.27
C GLY A 12 10.36 0.21 16.50
N SER A 13 11.35 -0.65 16.74
CA SER A 13 12.71 -0.24 17.11
C SER A 13 13.77 -1.16 16.51
N ASP A 14 15.01 -0.65 16.41
CA ASP A 14 16.20 -1.42 16.04
C ASP A 14 16.56 -2.49 17.07
N ASP A 15 16.04 -2.38 18.30
CA ASP A 15 16.16 -3.41 19.33
C ASP A 15 15.32 -4.67 19.07
N LYS A 16 14.69 -4.75 17.88
CA LYS A 16 13.86 -5.88 17.41
C LYS A 16 12.50 -5.99 18.11
N THR A 17 12.13 -5.00 18.93
CA THR A 17 10.89 -5.02 19.67
C THR A 17 9.87 -4.02 19.14
N ILE A 18 8.62 -4.27 19.53
CA ILE A 18 7.50 -3.35 19.35
C ILE A 18 7.01 -2.97 20.73
N LYS A 19 6.75 -1.69 20.97
CA LYS A 19 6.21 -1.21 22.25
C LYS A 19 4.88 -0.52 22.06
N LEU A 20 3.95 -0.77 22.98
CA LEU A 20 2.67 -0.10 23.10
C LEU A 20 2.73 0.86 24.28
N TRP A 21 2.22 2.06 24.10
CA TRP A 21 2.28 3.14 25.08
C TRP A 21 0.89 3.71 25.29
N ASN A 22 0.57 4.03 26.54
CA ASN A 22 -0.61 4.82 26.85
C ASN A 22 -0.31 6.28 26.51
N VAL A 23 -1.12 6.89 25.65
CA VAL A 23 -0.89 8.25 25.17
C VAL A 23 -1.11 9.30 26.25
N GLU A 24 -2.05 9.07 27.17
CA GLU A 24 -2.38 9.99 28.27
C GLU A 24 -1.29 9.99 29.34
N THR A 25 -0.79 8.81 29.74
CA THR A 25 0.17 8.68 30.84
C THR A 25 1.63 8.64 30.39
N GLY A 26 1.88 8.38 29.11
CA GLY A 26 3.21 8.14 28.55
C GLY A 26 3.85 6.82 29.01
N GLN A 27 3.13 5.98 29.74
CA GLN A 27 3.66 4.73 30.27
C GLN A 27 3.63 3.61 29.22
N GLU A 28 4.65 2.75 29.25
CA GLU A 28 4.67 1.52 28.46
C GLU A 28 3.56 0.58 28.98
N ILE A 29 2.68 0.16 28.06
CA ILE A 29 1.65 -0.84 28.32
C ILE A 29 2.27 -2.24 28.14
N ARG A 30 3.04 -2.42 27.07
CA ARG A 30 3.56 -3.74 26.68
C ARG A 30 4.77 -3.64 25.74
N THR A 31 5.67 -4.62 25.85
CA THR A 31 6.70 -4.93 24.83
C THR A 31 6.37 -6.25 24.14
N LEU A 32 6.34 -6.25 22.80
CA LEU A 32 6.21 -7.44 21.96
C LEU A 32 7.60 -7.85 21.45
N LYS A 33 7.93 -9.13 21.61
CA LYS A 33 9.19 -9.75 21.16
C LYS A 33 8.88 -10.89 20.21
N GLY A 34 9.69 -11.03 19.16
CA GLY A 34 9.56 -12.14 18.21
C GLY A 34 10.17 -11.90 16.84
N HIS A 35 10.52 -10.65 16.50
CA HIS A 35 11.36 -10.36 15.34
C HIS A 35 12.84 -10.63 15.63
N ASP A 36 13.58 -11.02 14.59
CA ASP A 36 15.01 -11.37 14.68
C ASP A 36 15.93 -10.20 14.27
N SER A 37 15.35 -9.11 13.79
CA SER A 37 16.04 -7.88 13.37
C SER A 37 15.16 -6.64 13.61
N SER A 38 15.67 -5.46 13.24
CA SER A 38 15.00 -4.16 13.40
C SER A 38 13.57 -4.16 12.88
N VAL A 39 12.65 -3.59 13.67
CA VAL A 39 11.25 -3.40 13.28
C VAL A 39 11.08 -2.01 12.69
N TRP A 40 10.91 -1.94 11.37
CA TRP A 40 10.94 -0.67 10.64
C TRP A 40 9.56 -0.04 10.43
N SER A 41 8.51 -0.86 10.38
CA SER A 41 7.13 -0.39 10.16
C SER A 41 6.17 -1.10 11.10
N VAL A 42 5.26 -0.34 11.72
CA VAL A 42 4.19 -0.84 12.59
C VAL A 42 2.89 -0.07 12.37
N ASN A 43 1.76 -0.77 12.25
CA ASN A 43 0.45 -0.15 12.08
C ASN A 43 -0.67 -0.95 12.77
N PHE A 44 -1.66 -0.24 13.29
CA PHE A 44 -2.90 -0.85 13.78
C PHE A 44 -3.82 -1.25 12.62
N SER A 45 -4.59 -2.31 12.82
CA SER A 45 -5.78 -2.60 12.01
C SER A 45 -6.83 -1.50 12.22
N PRO A 46 -7.76 -1.30 11.26
CA PRO A 46 -8.81 -0.29 11.38
C PRO A 46 -9.71 -0.45 12.61
N ASP A 47 -9.88 -1.69 13.11
CA ASP A 47 -10.63 -1.99 14.34
C ASP A 47 -9.79 -1.87 15.63
N GLY A 48 -8.48 -1.62 15.50
CA GLY A 48 -7.54 -1.45 16.61
C GLY A 48 -7.17 -2.74 17.35
N LYS A 49 -7.67 -3.91 16.93
CA LYS A 49 -7.48 -5.18 17.66
C LYS A 49 -6.21 -5.92 17.29
N THR A 50 -5.67 -5.64 16.10
CA THR A 50 -4.49 -6.30 15.56
C THR A 50 -3.43 -5.26 15.21
N LEU A 51 -2.16 -5.61 15.41
CA LEU A 51 -1.02 -4.88 14.90
C LEU A 51 -0.38 -5.66 13.76
N VAL A 52 0.14 -4.95 12.77
CA VAL A 52 1.07 -5.50 11.78
C VAL A 52 2.44 -4.86 11.98
N SER A 53 3.51 -5.65 11.82
CA SER A 53 4.88 -5.18 11.80
C SER A 53 5.66 -5.72 10.62
N GLY A 54 6.53 -4.89 10.03
CA GLY A 54 7.49 -5.26 9.00
C GLY A 54 8.91 -5.07 9.51
N SER A 55 9.79 -6.02 9.24
CA SER A 55 11.12 -6.09 9.84
C SER A 55 12.22 -6.35 8.80
N TRP A 56 13.44 -5.98 9.20
CA TRP A 56 14.67 -6.30 8.48
C TRP A 56 14.96 -7.81 8.42
N ASP A 57 14.30 -8.63 9.25
CA ASP A 57 14.36 -10.09 9.18
C ASP A 57 13.55 -10.70 8.02
N LYS A 58 13.04 -9.84 7.12
CA LYS A 58 12.28 -10.19 5.90
C LYS A 58 10.87 -10.72 6.19
N THR A 59 10.41 -10.63 7.43
CA THR A 59 9.08 -11.11 7.83
C THR A 59 8.12 -9.97 8.13
N ILE A 60 6.84 -10.31 7.99
CA ILE A 60 5.73 -9.50 8.49
C ILE A 60 5.09 -10.30 9.63
N LYS A 61 4.76 -9.66 10.75
CA LYS A 61 4.07 -10.33 11.86
C LYS A 61 2.76 -9.63 12.18
N LEU A 62 1.75 -10.42 12.50
CA LEU A 62 0.47 -9.95 13.04
C LEU A 62 0.42 -10.26 14.52
N TRP A 63 -0.07 -9.31 15.32
CA TRP A 63 -0.09 -9.41 16.78
C TRP A 63 -1.47 -9.08 17.30
N ASN A 64 -1.93 -9.82 18.30
CA ASN A 64 -3.11 -9.45 19.05
C ASN A 64 -2.75 -8.31 20.01
N VAL A 65 -3.46 -7.19 19.93
CA VAL A 65 -3.16 -5.98 20.73
C VAL A 65 -3.41 -6.21 22.22
N GLU A 66 -4.49 -6.92 22.56
CA GLU A 66 -4.90 -7.16 23.94
C GLU A 66 -3.93 -8.12 24.65
N THR A 67 -3.63 -9.25 24.03
CA THR A 67 -2.78 -10.31 24.62
C THR A 67 -1.30 -10.07 24.39
N GLY A 68 -0.94 -9.33 23.33
CA GLY A 68 0.43 -9.17 22.86
C GLY A 68 1.04 -10.40 22.19
N GLN A 69 0.23 -11.42 21.93
CA GLN A 69 0.71 -12.66 21.30
C GLN A 69 0.81 -12.49 19.79
N GLU A 70 1.83 -13.10 19.19
CA GLU A 70 1.91 -13.26 17.75
C GLU A 70 0.75 -14.14 17.26
N ILE A 71 -0.04 -13.61 16.33
CA ILE A 71 -1.10 -14.34 15.64
C ILE A 71 -0.49 -15.13 14.47
N ARG A 72 0.42 -14.51 13.72
CA ARG A 72 0.98 -15.08 12.50
C ARG A 72 2.29 -14.41 12.09
N THR A 73 3.17 -15.19 11.46
CA THR A 73 4.31 -14.69 10.66
C THR A 73 4.04 -14.93 9.17
N LEU A 74 4.14 -13.89 8.34
CA LEU A 74 4.12 -13.96 6.88
C LEU A 74 5.56 -13.94 6.34
N LYS A 75 5.87 -14.90 5.48
CA LYS A 75 7.16 -15.04 4.79
C LYS A 75 6.93 -15.03 3.29
N GLY A 76 7.81 -14.36 2.56
CA GLY A 76 7.75 -14.33 1.09
C GLY A 76 8.52 -13.19 0.43
N HIS A 77 8.94 -12.17 1.19
CA HIS A 77 9.93 -11.19 0.74
C HIS A 77 11.35 -11.76 0.82
N ASP A 78 12.20 -11.37 -0.13
CA ASP A 78 13.58 -11.85 -0.26
C ASP A 78 14.59 -10.91 0.43
N SER A 79 14.14 -9.71 0.82
CA SER A 79 14.90 -8.73 1.58
C SER A 79 14.02 -8.07 2.66
N SER A 80 14.57 -7.07 3.35
CA SER A 80 13.95 -6.36 4.47
C SER A 80 12.59 -5.75 4.10
N VAL A 81 11.61 -5.89 4.99
CA VAL A 81 10.29 -5.28 4.82
C VAL A 81 10.30 -3.88 5.43
N LEU A 82 10.14 -2.88 4.57
CA LEU A 82 10.31 -1.45 4.92
C LEU A 82 8.98 -0.74 5.15
N SER A 83 7.86 -1.31 4.72
CA SER A 83 6.55 -0.69 4.95
C SER A 83 5.48 -1.76 4.96
N VAL A 84 4.53 -1.66 5.89
CA VAL A 84 3.36 -2.54 6.00
C VAL A 84 2.13 -1.74 6.37
N ASN A 85 0.99 -1.93 5.70
CA ASN A 85 -0.26 -1.24 6.00
C ASN A 85 -1.48 -2.14 5.77
N PHE A 86 -2.53 -1.93 6.57
CA PHE A 86 -3.84 -2.55 6.35
C PHE A 86 -4.60 -1.80 5.26
N SER A 87 -5.43 -2.54 4.52
CA SER A 87 -6.52 -1.96 3.75
C SER A 87 -7.56 -1.31 4.69
N PRO A 88 -8.35 -0.34 4.20
CA PRO A 88 -9.38 0.32 5.02
C PRO A 88 -10.41 -0.64 5.63
N ASP A 89 -10.69 -1.78 4.98
CA ASP A 89 -11.57 -2.83 5.49
C ASP A 89 -10.88 -3.84 6.42
N GLY A 90 -9.56 -3.73 6.61
CA GLY A 90 -8.75 -4.59 7.47
C GLY A 90 -8.50 -6.01 6.95
N LYS A 91 -8.98 -6.37 5.76
CA LYS A 91 -8.90 -7.75 5.24
C LYS A 91 -7.62 -8.05 4.48
N THR A 92 -6.95 -7.02 3.98
CA THR A 92 -5.74 -7.13 3.18
C THR A 92 -4.61 -6.35 3.84
N LEU A 93 -3.38 -6.87 3.74
CA LEU A 93 -2.17 -6.12 4.01
C LEU A 93 -1.45 -5.80 2.71
N VAL A 94 -0.79 -4.66 2.66
CA VAL A 94 0.23 -4.35 1.66
C VAL A 94 1.59 -4.24 2.33
N SER A 95 2.63 -4.73 1.68
CA SER A 95 4.02 -4.54 2.12
C SER A 95 4.92 -4.06 1.00
N GLY A 96 5.86 -3.17 1.32
CA GLY A 96 6.96 -2.74 0.46
C GLY A 96 8.29 -3.23 1.02
N SER A 97 9.19 -3.65 0.14
CA SER A 97 10.44 -4.31 0.52
C SER A 97 11.64 -3.78 -0.26
N ASP A 98 12.80 -3.98 0.35
CA ASP A 98 14.12 -3.77 -0.25
C ASP A 98 14.38 -4.72 -1.44
N ASP A 99 13.60 -5.81 -1.57
CA ASP A 99 13.62 -6.68 -2.76
C ASP A 99 12.95 -6.07 -4.00
N LYS A 100 12.59 -4.78 -3.94
CA LYS A 100 11.98 -3.97 -5.02
C LYS A 100 10.55 -4.36 -5.36
N THR A 101 9.93 -5.23 -4.56
CA THR A 101 8.55 -5.68 -4.77
C THR A 101 7.58 -5.10 -3.75
N ILE A 102 6.31 -5.10 -4.14
CA ILE A 102 5.17 -4.88 -3.26
C ILE A 102 4.40 -6.18 -3.19
N LYS A 103 3.95 -6.60 -2.00
CA LYS A 103 3.11 -7.79 -1.86
C LYS A 103 1.79 -7.45 -1.18
N LEU A 104 0.72 -8.09 -1.64
CA LEU A 104 -0.59 -8.07 -1.00
C LEU A 104 -0.82 -9.39 -0.29
N TRP A 105 -1.38 -9.34 0.91
CA TRP A 105 -1.58 -10.52 1.77
C TRP A 105 -2.99 -10.56 2.29
N ASN A 106 -3.57 -11.76 2.33
CA ASN A 106 -4.82 -11.98 3.03
C ASN A 106 -4.55 -12.02 4.55
N VAL A 107 -5.23 -11.18 5.33
CA VAL A 107 -5.00 -11.07 6.78
C VAL A 107 -5.40 -12.34 7.53
N GLU A 108 -6.52 -12.96 7.12
CA GLU A 108 -7.08 -14.14 7.78
C GLU A 108 -6.22 -15.38 7.54
N THR A 109 -5.85 -15.64 6.29
CA THR A 109 -5.11 -16.85 5.90
C THR A 109 -3.59 -16.65 5.99
N GLY A 110 -3.11 -15.41 5.89
CA GLY A 110 -1.70 -15.06 5.77
C GLY A 110 -1.07 -15.43 4.43
N GLN A 111 -1.88 -15.83 3.44
CA GLN A 111 -1.38 -16.15 2.12
C GLN A 111 -1.09 -14.88 1.32
N GLU A 112 -0.03 -14.93 0.53
CA GLU A 112 0.22 -13.91 -0.50
C GLU A 112 -0.90 -13.98 -1.55
N ILE A 113 -1.56 -12.84 -1.78
CA ILE A 113 -2.56 -12.67 -2.84
C ILE A 113 -1.85 -12.35 -4.16
N ARG A 114 -0.84 -11.47 -4.12
CA ARG A 114 -0.16 -10.97 -5.30
C ARG A 114 1.20 -10.34 -4.98
N THR A 115 2.14 -10.48 -5.92
CA THR A 115 3.37 -9.66 -6.00
C THR A 115 3.25 -8.63 -7.12
N LEU A 116 3.51 -7.36 -6.84
CA LEU A 116 3.64 -6.28 -7.82
C LEU A 116 5.13 -6.00 -8.07
N LYS A 117 5.50 -6.02 -9.35
CA LYS A 117 6.86 -5.71 -9.84
C LYS A 117 6.79 -4.50 -10.75
N GLY A 118 7.78 -3.61 -10.66
CA GLY A 118 7.88 -2.45 -11.54
C GLY A 118 8.73 -1.30 -11.00
N HIS A 119 9.09 -1.32 -9.71
CA HIS A 119 10.15 -0.47 -9.19
C HIS A 119 11.53 -1.07 -9.46
N ASP A 120 12.51 -0.21 -9.73
CA ASP A 120 13.89 -0.63 -10.04
C ASP A 120 14.79 -0.64 -8.79
N ASN A 121 14.26 -0.19 -7.65
CA ASN A 121 14.93 -0.11 -6.36
C ASN A 121 13.97 -0.29 -5.18
N SER A 122 14.49 -0.32 -3.96
CA SER A 122 13.78 -0.57 -2.71
C SER A 122 12.48 0.22 -2.59
N VAL A 123 11.40 -0.45 -2.20
CA VAL A 123 10.09 0.17 -2.00
C VAL A 123 9.95 0.56 -0.53
N ASN A 124 10.13 1.85 -0.25
CA ASN A 124 10.29 2.35 1.11
C ASN A 124 8.97 2.70 1.79
N SER A 125 7.90 2.93 1.02
CA SER A 125 6.59 3.29 1.56
C SER A 125 5.49 2.78 0.64
N VAL A 126 4.46 2.16 1.22
CA VAL A 126 3.24 1.72 0.53
C VAL A 126 2.00 2.10 1.33
N ASN A 127 0.94 2.57 0.68
CA ASN A 127 -0.34 2.90 1.33
C ASN A 127 -1.53 2.61 0.42
N PHE A 128 -2.67 2.25 1.02
CA PHE A 128 -3.95 2.19 0.32
C PHE A 128 -4.57 3.58 0.17
N SER A 129 -5.31 3.77 -0.92
CA SER A 129 -6.29 4.84 -1.02
C SER A 129 -7.42 4.63 0.02
N PRO A 130 -8.14 5.68 0.42
CA PRO A 130 -9.23 5.57 1.39
C PRO A 130 -10.35 4.61 0.98
N ASP A 131 -10.57 4.42 -0.33
CA ASP A 131 -11.54 3.46 -0.86
C ASP A 131 -10.99 2.02 -1.01
N GLY A 132 -9.69 1.82 -0.72
CA GLY A 132 -9.01 0.52 -0.79
C GLY A 132 -8.76 -0.01 -2.21
N LYS A 133 -9.09 0.74 -3.26
CA LYS A 133 -8.99 0.25 -4.66
C LYS A 133 -7.64 0.50 -5.31
N THR A 134 -6.89 1.46 -4.78
CA THR A 134 -5.60 1.90 -5.31
C THR A 134 -4.53 1.76 -4.23
N LEU A 135 -3.33 1.40 -4.64
CA LEU A 135 -2.12 1.52 -3.82
C LEU A 135 -1.27 2.66 -4.36
N VAL A 136 -0.56 3.34 -3.45
CA VAL A 136 0.58 4.20 -3.79
C VAL A 136 1.84 3.60 -3.21
N SER A 137 2.94 3.68 -3.95
CA SER A 137 4.27 3.32 -3.47
C SER A 137 5.29 4.41 -3.77
N GLY A 138 6.24 4.60 -2.85
CA GLY A 138 7.43 5.44 -3.02
C GLY A 138 8.70 4.59 -2.95
N SER A 139 9.65 4.83 -3.84
CA SER A 139 10.85 4.01 -3.99
C SER A 139 12.15 4.83 -4.04
N TRP A 140 13.24 4.13 -3.78
CA TRP A 140 14.61 4.59 -4.01
C TRP A 140 14.99 4.71 -5.49
N ASP A 141 14.10 4.36 -6.42
CA ASP A 141 14.23 4.68 -7.84
C ASP A 141 13.75 6.10 -8.20
N TYR A 142 13.45 6.91 -7.17
CA TYR A 142 13.01 8.31 -7.24
C TYR A 142 11.58 8.48 -7.77
N THR A 143 10.85 7.38 -7.98
CA THR A 143 9.49 7.42 -8.49
C THR A 143 8.45 7.12 -7.42
N ILE A 144 7.23 7.57 -7.71
CA ILE A 144 6.01 7.16 -7.03
C ILE A 144 5.17 6.39 -8.04
N LYS A 145 4.61 5.25 -7.65
CA LYS A 145 3.72 4.47 -8.53
C LYS A 145 2.36 4.29 -7.89
N LEU A 146 1.33 4.37 -8.72
CA LEU A 146 -0.04 4.00 -8.37
C LEU A 146 -0.35 2.63 -8.96
N TRP A 147 -1.09 1.81 -8.22
CA TRP A 147 -1.41 0.43 -8.61
C TRP A 147 -2.87 0.13 -8.37
N ASN A 148 -3.46 -0.66 -9.26
CA ASN A 148 -4.81 -1.15 -9.07
C ASN A 148 -4.76 -2.40 -8.17
N VAL A 149 -5.46 -2.38 -7.03
CA VAL A 149 -5.40 -3.47 -6.04
C VAL A 149 -5.92 -4.80 -6.57
N GLU A 150 -7.00 -4.75 -7.36
CA GLU A 150 -7.68 -5.92 -7.90
C GLU A 150 -6.82 -6.64 -8.96
N THR A 151 -6.32 -5.86 -9.92
CA THR A 151 -5.57 -6.39 -11.07
C THR A 151 -4.06 -6.50 -10.81
N GLY A 152 -3.54 -5.71 -9.87
CA GLY A 152 -2.10 -5.53 -9.64
C GLY A 152 -1.37 -4.76 -10.73
N GLN A 153 -2.07 -4.19 -11.69
CA GLN A 153 -1.43 -3.43 -12.77
C GLN A 153 -0.98 -2.08 -12.26
N GLU A 154 0.20 -1.64 -12.71
CA GLU A 154 0.63 -0.26 -12.55
C GLU A 154 -0.35 0.64 -13.30
N ILE A 155 -0.91 1.58 -12.57
CA ILE A 155 -1.80 2.60 -13.07
C ILE A 155 -0.99 3.75 -13.67
N ARG A 156 -0.08 4.33 -12.89
CA ARG A 156 0.68 5.53 -13.26
C ARG A 156 1.99 5.58 -12.50
N THR A 157 3.03 6.08 -13.16
CA THR A 157 4.28 6.50 -12.53
C THR A 157 4.33 8.02 -12.46
N LEU A 158 4.60 8.57 -11.28
CA LEU A 158 4.88 9.99 -11.06
C LEU A 158 6.39 10.17 -10.91
N LYS A 159 6.96 11.04 -11.74
CA LYS A 159 8.37 11.43 -11.72
C LYS A 159 8.46 12.90 -11.33
N GLY A 160 9.52 13.27 -10.62
CA GLY A 160 9.78 14.67 -10.26
C GLY A 160 10.48 14.89 -8.93
N HIS A 161 10.77 13.83 -8.17
CA HIS A 161 11.77 13.86 -7.11
C HIS A 161 13.15 13.55 -7.68
N ASP A 162 14.18 14.19 -7.12
CA ASP A 162 15.57 14.04 -7.56
C ASP A 162 16.35 13.01 -6.71
N PHE A 163 15.72 12.48 -5.67
CA PHE A 163 16.28 11.48 -4.77
C PHE A 163 15.20 10.56 -4.18
N TYR A 164 15.63 9.61 -3.34
CA TYR A 164 14.78 8.57 -2.75
C TYR A 164 13.46 9.08 -2.20
N VAL A 165 12.36 8.48 -2.62
CA VAL A 165 11.04 8.75 -2.05
C VAL A 165 10.87 7.90 -0.79
N ASN A 166 10.85 8.55 0.36
CA ASN A 166 10.85 7.89 1.67
C ASN A 166 9.45 7.67 2.23
N SER A 167 8.49 8.50 1.85
CA SER A 167 7.11 8.40 2.34
C SER A 167 6.13 8.87 1.28
N VAL A 168 5.02 8.16 1.17
CA VAL A 168 3.87 8.53 0.34
C VAL A 168 2.58 8.33 1.12
N ASN A 169 1.58 9.19 0.95
CA ASN A 169 0.25 9.00 1.54
C ASN A 169 -0.84 9.68 0.71
N PHE A 170 -2.06 9.18 0.83
CA PHE A 170 -3.26 9.82 0.28
C PHE A 170 -3.83 10.84 1.25
N SER A 171 -4.43 11.90 0.71
CA SER A 171 -5.40 12.70 1.45
C SER A 171 -6.62 11.84 1.83
N PRO A 172 -7.36 12.17 2.90
CA PRO A 172 -8.55 11.41 3.31
C PRO A 172 -9.64 11.32 2.25
N ASP A 173 -9.72 12.28 1.32
CA ASP A 173 -10.66 12.27 0.20
C ASP A 173 -10.13 11.51 -1.04
N GLY A 174 -8.88 11.00 -0.98
CA GLY A 174 -8.22 10.24 -2.04
C GLY A 174 -7.82 11.07 -3.27
N LYS A 175 -8.01 12.40 -3.28
CA LYS A 175 -7.79 13.24 -4.47
C LYS A 175 -6.36 13.75 -4.60
N THR A 176 -5.62 13.76 -3.50
CA THR A 176 -4.25 14.27 -3.45
C THR A 176 -3.33 13.20 -2.88
N LEU A 177 -2.12 13.09 -3.43
CA LEU A 177 -1.02 12.40 -2.79
C LEU A 177 -0.06 13.41 -2.20
N VAL A 178 0.57 13.04 -1.08
CA VAL A 178 1.76 13.70 -0.55
C VAL A 178 2.94 12.74 -0.66
N SER A 179 4.12 13.28 -0.97
CA SER A 179 5.38 12.53 -0.90
C SER A 179 6.46 13.33 -0.21
N GLY A 180 7.28 12.64 0.57
CA GLY A 180 8.50 13.18 1.17
C GLY A 180 9.72 12.46 0.62
N SER A 181 10.75 13.22 0.23
CA SER A 181 11.95 12.67 -0.39
C SER A 181 13.23 13.14 0.30
N ALA A 182 14.28 12.34 0.13
CA ALA A 182 15.65 12.69 0.49
C ALA A 182 16.22 13.87 -0.33
N ASP A 183 15.51 14.34 -1.38
CA ASP A 183 15.80 15.60 -2.06
C ASP A 183 15.45 16.85 -1.22
N LYS A 184 15.03 16.66 0.04
CA LYS A 184 14.66 17.69 1.01
C LYS A 184 13.36 18.42 0.65
N THR A 185 12.51 17.81 -0.18
CA THR A 185 11.21 18.38 -0.56
C THR A 185 10.03 17.50 -0.15
N ILE A 186 8.90 18.16 0.07
CA ILE A 186 7.58 17.56 0.12
C ILE A 186 6.84 17.99 -1.15
N LYS A 187 6.25 17.05 -1.88
CA LYS A 187 5.44 17.35 -3.07
C LYS A 187 3.99 16.91 -2.87
N LEU A 188 3.08 17.71 -3.39
CA LEU A 188 1.65 17.38 -3.48
C LEU A 188 1.30 17.06 -4.93
N TRP A 189 0.61 15.96 -5.14
CA TRP A 189 0.21 15.47 -6.46
C TRP A 189 -1.29 15.42 -6.54
N ASN A 190 -1.89 16.29 -7.36
CA ASN A 190 -3.31 16.24 -7.61
C ASN A 190 -3.61 15.08 -8.57
N LEU A 191 -4.44 14.14 -8.14
CA LEU A 191 -4.86 13.03 -8.98
C LEU A 191 -5.99 13.45 -9.95
N GLY A 192 -6.65 14.57 -9.70
CA GLY A 192 -7.69 15.15 -10.57
C GLY A 192 -9.03 14.40 -10.49
N THR A 193 -10.12 15.09 -10.82
CA THR A 193 -11.45 14.49 -11.01
C THR A 193 -11.51 13.54 -12.21
N ASP A 194 -10.63 13.74 -13.20
CA ASP A 194 -10.52 12.90 -14.40
C ASP A 194 -9.94 11.51 -14.11
N TRP A 195 -9.28 11.31 -12.96
CA TRP A 195 -8.73 10.00 -12.62
C TRP A 195 -9.82 8.95 -12.42
N GLY A 196 -10.90 9.31 -11.71
CA GLY A 196 -12.04 8.41 -11.53
C GLY A 196 -12.81 8.17 -12.84
N LEU A 197 -12.95 9.19 -13.68
CA LEU A 197 -13.64 9.07 -14.96
C LEU A 197 -12.83 8.24 -15.97
N SER A 198 -11.53 8.46 -16.07
CA SER A 198 -10.66 7.72 -17.00
C SER A 198 -10.51 6.24 -16.61
N ASP A 199 -10.41 5.90 -15.32
CA ASP A 199 -10.43 4.51 -14.86
C ASP A 199 -11.80 3.85 -15.13
N LEU A 200 -12.90 4.56 -14.83
CA LEU A 200 -14.25 4.09 -15.12
C LEU A 200 -14.44 3.86 -16.63
N MET A 201 -14.04 4.82 -17.46
CA MET A 201 -14.09 4.70 -18.92
C MET A 201 -13.23 3.55 -19.40
N GLY A 202 -12.02 3.36 -18.84
CA GLY A 202 -11.15 2.20 -19.10
C GLY A 202 -11.84 0.87 -18.81
N ARG A 203 -12.42 0.71 -17.61
CA ARG A 203 -13.13 -0.51 -17.20
C ARG A 203 -14.37 -0.77 -18.05
N SER A 204 -15.20 0.26 -18.26
CA SER A 204 -16.39 0.18 -19.13
C SER A 204 -16.00 -0.22 -20.55
N CYS A 205 -14.94 0.38 -21.09
CA CYS A 205 -14.46 0.03 -22.43
C CYS A 205 -13.86 -1.37 -22.52
N ALA A 206 -13.18 -1.87 -21.48
CA ALA A 206 -12.71 -3.24 -21.45
C ALA A 206 -13.86 -4.26 -21.49
N TRP A 207 -14.96 -3.99 -20.80
CA TRP A 207 -16.14 -4.85 -20.82
C TRP A 207 -16.90 -4.78 -22.15
N VAL A 208 -17.12 -3.57 -22.66
CA VAL A 208 -17.95 -3.33 -23.84
C VAL A 208 -17.21 -3.63 -25.15
N ARG A 209 -15.87 -3.65 -25.19
CA ARG A 209 -15.07 -3.91 -26.41
C ARG A 209 -15.46 -5.18 -27.14
N VAL A 210 -15.64 -6.27 -26.39
CA VAL A 210 -16.00 -7.59 -26.97
C VAL A 210 -17.38 -7.54 -27.63
N TYR A 211 -18.33 -6.81 -27.03
CA TYR A 211 -19.65 -6.61 -27.60
C TYR A 211 -19.60 -5.73 -28.86
N LEU A 212 -18.88 -4.61 -28.81
CA LEU A 212 -18.75 -3.69 -29.94
C LEU A 212 -18.08 -4.35 -31.14
N GLN A 213 -17.06 -5.18 -30.93
CA GLN A 213 -16.32 -5.82 -32.01
C GLN A 213 -17.04 -7.02 -32.62
N ASN A 214 -17.83 -7.76 -31.84
CA ASN A 214 -18.38 -9.04 -32.29
C ASN A 214 -19.89 -9.03 -32.61
N ASN A 215 -20.63 -7.98 -32.24
CA ASN A 215 -22.06 -7.91 -32.53
C ASN A 215 -22.31 -7.32 -33.94
N ILE A 216 -23.03 -8.06 -34.78
CA ILE A 216 -23.34 -7.66 -36.16
C ILE A 216 -24.31 -6.47 -36.26
N ASN A 217 -25.05 -6.18 -35.18
CA ASN A 217 -26.02 -5.09 -35.13
C ASN A 217 -25.39 -3.75 -34.70
N VAL A 218 -24.08 -3.71 -34.41
CA VAL A 218 -23.36 -2.48 -34.04
C VAL A 218 -22.88 -1.77 -35.30
N ARG A 219 -23.16 -0.46 -35.39
CA ARG A 219 -22.71 0.39 -36.49
C ARG A 219 -21.19 0.52 -36.49
N GLU A 220 -20.60 0.65 -37.67
CA GLU A 220 -19.14 0.67 -37.82
C GLU A 220 -18.47 1.78 -37.00
N GLU A 221 -19.08 2.97 -36.93
CA GLU A 221 -18.60 4.09 -36.12
C GLU A 221 -18.56 3.78 -34.61
N ASP A 222 -19.53 3.00 -34.12
CA ASP A 222 -19.65 2.66 -32.70
C ASP A 222 -18.64 1.56 -32.30
N ARG A 223 -18.03 0.86 -33.27
CA ARG A 223 -16.97 -0.14 -33.00
C ARG A 223 -15.70 0.49 -32.44
N HIS A 224 -15.49 1.77 -32.74
CA HIS A 224 -14.32 2.55 -32.36
C HIS A 224 -14.54 3.42 -31.10
N LEU A 225 -15.70 3.32 -30.44
CA LEU A 225 -16.08 4.18 -29.31
C LEU A 225 -15.09 4.11 -28.12
N CYS A 226 -14.35 3.01 -28.03
CA CYS A 226 -13.38 2.73 -26.98
C CYS A 226 -11.92 2.83 -27.44
N ASP A 227 -11.68 3.31 -28.65
CA ASP A 227 -10.32 3.49 -29.16
C ASP A 227 -9.64 4.65 -28.41
N GLY A 228 -8.40 4.45 -27.96
CA GLY A 228 -7.67 5.40 -27.14
C GLY A 228 -8.06 5.44 -25.65
N ILE A 229 -9.08 4.69 -25.22
CA ILE A 229 -9.48 4.57 -23.82
C ILE A 229 -8.90 3.28 -23.22
N GLY A 230 -8.13 3.41 -22.14
CA GLY A 230 -7.58 2.28 -21.37
C GLY A 230 -6.39 1.54 -22.01
N THR A 231 -5.91 1.97 -23.17
CA THR A 231 -4.68 1.45 -23.79
C THR A 231 -3.52 2.39 -23.45
N LYS A 232 -2.61 1.94 -22.59
CA LYS A 232 -1.30 2.58 -22.42
C LYS A 232 -0.47 2.40 -23.69
N ASN A 233 0.15 3.49 -24.16
CA ASN A 233 1.47 3.42 -24.79
C ASN A 233 2.52 3.27 -23.69
#